data_AF-A0AAD5E1W8-F1
#
_entry.id   AF-A0AAD5E1W8-F1
#
_cell.length_a   1.000
_cell.length_b   1.000
_cell.length_c   1.000
_cell.angle_alpha   90.00
_cell.angle_beta   90.00
_cell.angle_gamma   90.00
#
_symmetry.space_group_name_H-M   'P 1'
#
loop_
_entity.id
_entity.type
_entity.pdbx_description
1 polymer ?
#
loop_
_entity_poly.entity_id
_entity_poly.type
_entity_poly.pdbx_seq_one_letter_code
_entity_poly.pdbx_strand_id
1 'polypeptide(L)'
;MNPFQQLQQKANRMQGGGGGQPNEEAQLWQDKLIGKTLINDNQETELGEDQIFLTRNLPQPFRVVKRDSFVTMDFRPERMNVKVDDNNKVTGVHFS
;
A
#
# COMPACT_ATOMS: atom_id res chain seq x y z
N MET A 1 35.46 27.39 -19.09
CA MET A 1 34.49 26.69 -18.20
C MET A 1 33.77 27.75 -17.40
N ASN A 2 32.46 27.88 -17.60
CA ASN A 2 31.66 29.02 -17.12
C ASN A 2 31.13 28.77 -15.68
N PRO A 3 31.47 29.61 -14.69
CA PRO A 3 30.99 29.49 -13.30
C PRO A 3 29.46 29.57 -13.14
N PHE A 4 28.75 30.11 -14.13
CA PHE A 4 27.30 30.29 -14.09
C PHE A 4 26.53 28.97 -14.26
N GLN A 5 27.16 27.92 -14.78
CA GLN A 5 26.52 26.59 -14.91
C GLN A 5 26.50 25.80 -13.59
N GLN A 6 27.33 26.16 -12.59
CA GLN A 6 27.30 25.50 -11.28
C GLN A 6 26.18 25.99 -10.35
N LEU A 7 25.60 27.16 -10.61
CA LEU A 7 24.45 27.64 -9.85
C LEU A 7 23.11 27.06 -10.32
N GLN A 8 23.01 26.62 -11.58
CA GLN A 8 21.80 25.95 -12.08
C GLN A 8 21.68 24.49 -11.60
N GLN A 9 22.78 23.81 -11.25
CA GLN A 9 22.72 22.45 -10.71
C GLN A 9 22.39 22.37 -9.20
N LYS A 10 22.45 23.48 -8.46
CA LYS A 10 22.02 23.53 -7.04
C LYS A 10 20.57 23.97 -6.84
N ALA A 11 19.95 24.64 -7.82
CA ALA A 11 18.55 25.07 -7.74
C ALA A 11 17.55 23.95 -8.07
N ASN A 12 17.96 22.89 -8.78
CA ASN A 12 17.11 21.72 -9.05
C ASN A 12 17.03 20.73 -7.88
N ARG A 13 17.56 21.09 -6.71
CA ARG A 13 17.48 20.31 -5.46
C ARG A 13 16.41 20.85 -4.51
N MET A 14 15.33 21.37 -5.08
CA MET A 14 14.08 21.66 -4.39
C MET A 14 13.01 20.77 -5.01
N GLN A 15 13.09 19.47 -4.71
CA GLN A 15 11.95 18.57 -4.89
C GLN A 15 10.83 19.08 -3.97
N GLY A 16 9.86 19.74 -4.57
CA GLY A 16 8.65 20.22 -3.93
C GLY A 16 7.57 20.32 -4.98
N GLY A 17 6.90 19.21 -5.23
CA GLY A 17 5.75 19.12 -6.13
C GLY A 17 4.90 17.92 -5.74
N GLY A 18 3.94 18.14 -4.84
CA GLY A 18 3.10 17.13 -4.24
C GLY A 18 2.26 16.37 -5.26
N GLY A 19 2.29 15.06 -5.11
CA GLY A 19 1.56 14.08 -5.90
C GLY A 19 2.15 12.74 -5.50
N GLY A 20 1.76 12.25 -4.30
CA GLY A 20 2.22 10.96 -3.80
C GLY A 20 2.06 9.93 -4.90
N GLN A 21 3.18 9.45 -5.42
CA GLN A 21 3.15 8.46 -6.49
C GLN A 21 2.44 7.22 -5.90
N PRO A 22 1.41 6.66 -6.56
CA PRO A 22 0.68 5.49 -6.04
C PRO A 22 1.58 4.33 -5.60
N ASN A 23 2.80 4.28 -6.15
CA ASN A 23 3.81 3.28 -5.85
C ASN A 23 4.44 3.45 -4.46
N GLU A 24 4.67 4.67 -3.98
CA GLU A 24 5.29 4.88 -2.66
C GLU A 24 4.31 4.53 -1.54
N GLU A 25 3.06 4.95 -1.67
CA GLU A 25 2.01 4.60 -0.71
C GLU A 25 1.73 3.10 -0.70
N ALA A 26 1.65 2.46 -1.88
CA ALA A 26 1.52 1.01 -1.97
C ALA A 26 2.67 0.30 -1.25
N GLN A 27 3.91 0.79 -1.39
CA GLN A 27 5.08 0.20 -0.77
C GLN A 27 5.07 0.34 0.75
N LEU A 28 4.69 1.52 1.28
CA LEU A 28 4.50 1.73 2.71
C LEU A 28 3.47 0.76 3.31
N TRP A 29 2.35 0.54 2.60
CA TRP A 29 1.35 -0.42 3.04
C TRP A 29 1.81 -1.87 2.88
N GLN A 30 2.60 -2.20 1.85
CA GLN A 30 3.23 -3.52 1.74
C GLN A 30 4.13 -3.78 2.95
N ASP A 31 5.06 -2.88 3.28
CA ASP A 31 5.97 -3.06 4.40
C ASP A 31 5.23 -3.23 5.73
N LYS A 32 4.10 -2.55 5.89
CA LYS A 32 3.28 -2.62 7.11
C LYS A 32 2.43 -3.89 7.20
N LEU A 33 1.92 -4.39 6.07
CA LEU A 33 0.90 -5.43 6.05
C LEU A 33 1.45 -6.82 5.68
N ILE A 34 2.50 -6.90 4.85
CA ILE A 34 3.07 -8.16 4.40
C ILE A 34 3.42 -9.03 5.60
N GLY A 35 2.94 -10.28 5.56
CA GLY A 35 3.20 -11.23 6.63
C GLY A 35 2.17 -11.22 7.76
N LYS A 36 1.35 -10.16 7.89
CA LYS A 36 0.25 -10.09 8.85
C LYS A 36 -1.02 -10.76 8.34
N THR A 37 -1.87 -11.20 9.25
CA THR A 37 -3.18 -11.77 8.98
C THR A 37 -4.25 -10.69 9.08
N LEU A 38 -5.00 -10.48 8.01
CA LEU A 38 -6.14 -9.56 8.01
C LEU A 38 -7.31 -10.19 8.77
N ILE A 39 -7.82 -9.47 9.76
CA ILE A 39 -8.98 -9.87 10.55
C ILE A 39 -10.03 -8.78 10.53
N ASN A 40 -11.29 -9.18 10.57
CA ASN A 40 -12.40 -8.26 10.80
C ASN A 40 -12.52 -7.95 12.30
N ASP A 41 -13.12 -6.81 12.64
CA ASP A 41 -13.31 -6.37 14.03
C ASP A 41 -14.04 -7.39 14.91
N ASN A 42 -14.85 -8.27 14.31
CA ASN A 42 -15.64 -9.29 15.01
C ASN A 42 -15.05 -10.70 14.87
N GLN A 43 -13.84 -10.86 14.33
CA GLN A 43 -13.18 -12.16 14.23
C GLN A 43 -12.19 -12.34 15.37
N GLU A 44 -12.39 -13.40 16.16
CA GLU A 44 -11.41 -13.88 17.12
C GLU A 44 -10.32 -14.69 16.41
N THR A 45 -9.09 -14.56 16.89
CA THR A 45 -7.91 -15.27 16.38
C THR A 45 -6.96 -15.55 17.53
N GLU A 46 -6.25 -16.68 17.45
CA GLU A 46 -5.24 -17.08 18.43
C GLU A 46 -3.88 -16.41 18.19
N LEU A 47 -3.74 -15.67 17.07
CA LEU A 47 -2.53 -14.95 16.71
C LEU A 47 -2.33 -13.70 17.58
N GLY A 48 -1.08 -13.40 17.91
CA GLY A 48 -0.71 -12.19 18.65
C GLY A 48 -1.05 -10.90 17.90
N GLU A 49 -1.22 -9.80 18.65
CA GLU A 49 -1.52 -8.47 18.09
C GLU A 49 -0.48 -7.99 17.07
N ASP A 50 0.76 -8.46 17.19
CA ASP A 50 1.87 -8.19 16.27
C ASP A 50 1.74 -8.93 14.92
N GLN A 51 1.00 -10.03 14.88
CA GLN A 51 0.79 -10.85 13.68
C GLN A 51 -0.53 -10.54 12.95
N ILE A 52 -1.41 -9.76 13.56
CA ILE A 52 -2.74 -9.47 13.01
C ILE A 52 -2.86 -8.00 12.58
N PHE A 53 -3.78 -7.74 11.66
CA PHE A 53 -4.13 -6.39 11.25
C PHE A 53 -5.64 -6.28 11.05
N LEU A 54 -6.26 -5.28 11.66
CA LEU A 54 -7.70 -5.05 11.58
C LEU A 54 -8.07 -4.33 10.28
N THR A 55 -9.11 -4.81 9.60
CA THR A 55 -9.61 -4.20 8.36
C THR A 55 -10.08 -2.77 8.54
N ARG A 56 -10.59 -2.38 9.73
CA ARG A 56 -10.99 -1.00 10.05
C ARG A 56 -9.85 0.02 9.96
N ASN A 57 -8.60 -0.44 10.11
CA ASN A 57 -7.42 0.41 10.07
C ASN A 57 -6.87 0.59 8.63
N LEU A 58 -7.50 -0.04 7.64
CA LEU A 58 -7.13 0.15 6.23
C LEU A 58 -7.74 1.45 5.68
N PRO A 59 -7.03 2.14 4.77
CA PRO A 59 -7.59 3.28 4.05
C PRO A 59 -8.80 2.85 3.24
N GLN A 60 -9.88 3.61 3.33
CA GLN A 60 -11.06 3.41 2.49
C GLN A 60 -10.98 4.30 1.24
N PRO A 61 -11.33 3.77 0.05
CA PRO A 61 -11.89 2.45 -0.20
C PRO A 61 -10.82 1.33 -0.29
N PHE A 62 -11.10 0.15 0.26
CA PHE A 62 -10.26 -1.03 0.09
C PHE A 62 -11.04 -2.24 -0.45
N ARG A 63 -10.32 -3.21 -1.02
CA ARG A 63 -10.83 -4.52 -1.44
C ARG A 63 -9.84 -5.60 -1.04
N VAL A 64 -10.32 -6.62 -0.34
CA VAL A 64 -9.53 -7.83 -0.06
C VAL A 64 -9.69 -8.79 -1.23
N VAL A 65 -8.58 -9.22 -1.81
CA VAL A 65 -8.51 -10.12 -2.97
C VAL A 65 -7.86 -11.42 -2.54
N LYS A 66 -8.62 -12.51 -2.54
CA LYS A 66 -8.10 -13.86 -2.28
C LYS A 66 -7.34 -14.39 -3.49
N ARG A 67 -6.41 -15.32 -3.27
CA ARG A 67 -5.53 -15.93 -4.29
C ARG A 67 -6.27 -16.39 -5.56
N ASP A 68 -7.43 -17.04 -5.40
CA ASP A 68 -8.22 -17.59 -6.52
C ASP A 68 -9.48 -16.78 -6.84
N SER A 69 -9.57 -15.54 -6.35
CA SER A 69 -10.72 -14.69 -6.62
C SER A 69 -10.62 -14.04 -8.00
N PHE A 70 -11.63 -14.28 -8.84
CA PHE A 70 -11.81 -13.52 -10.06
C PHE A 70 -12.22 -12.08 -9.71
N VAL A 71 -11.36 -11.12 -10.02
CA VAL A 71 -11.61 -9.70 -9.83
C VAL A 71 -11.94 -9.02 -11.15
N THR A 72 -12.94 -8.15 -11.12
CA THR A 72 -13.26 -7.27 -12.25
C THR A 72 -12.08 -6.33 -12.51
N MET A 73 -11.78 -6.09 -13.78
CA MET A 73 -10.76 -5.12 -14.22
C MET A 73 -11.34 -3.70 -14.22
N ASP A 74 -11.94 -3.27 -13.10
CA ASP A 74 -12.40 -1.90 -12.90
C ASP A 74 -11.27 -1.06 -12.28
N PHE A 75 -10.78 -0.05 -13.00
CA PHE A 75 -9.73 0.84 -12.53
C PHE A 75 -10.32 1.91 -11.60
N ARG A 76 -9.95 1.87 -10.31
CA ARG A 76 -10.26 2.84 -9.27
C ARG A 76 -8.95 3.23 -8.55
N PRO A 77 -8.29 4.32 -8.95
CA PRO A 77 -6.97 4.69 -8.41
C PRO A 77 -6.99 4.95 -6.89
N GLU A 78 -8.13 5.39 -6.36
CA GLU A 78 -8.34 5.61 -4.92
C GLU A 78 -8.49 4.31 -4.12
N ARG A 79 -8.68 3.15 -4.78
CA ARG A 79 -8.99 1.88 -4.11
C ARG A 79 -7.74 1.05 -3.86
N MET A 80 -7.49 0.76 -2.60
CA MET A 80 -6.43 -0.16 -2.19
C MET A 80 -6.89 -1.61 -2.31
N ASN A 81 -6.22 -2.40 -3.15
CA ASN A 81 -6.41 -3.84 -3.20
C ASN A 81 -5.37 -4.53 -2.32
N VAL A 82 -5.84 -5.29 -1.33
CA VAL A 82 -5.00 -6.13 -0.47
C VAL A 82 -5.15 -7.58 -0.90
N LYS A 83 -4.06 -8.17 -1.41
CA LYS A 83 -3.99 -9.58 -1.78
C LYS A 83 -3.69 -10.41 -0.54
N VAL A 84 -4.50 -11.43 -0.30
CA VAL A 84 -4.34 -12.37 0.81
C VAL A 84 -4.28 -13.81 0.31
N ASP A 85 -3.62 -14.66 1.09
CA ASP A 85 -3.66 -16.11 0.92
C ASP A 85 -4.91 -16.74 1.57
N ASP A 86 -4.96 -18.07 1.56
CA ASP A 86 -6.08 -18.87 2.07
C ASP A 86 -6.28 -18.74 3.59
N ASN A 87 -5.25 -18.30 4.31
CA ASN A 87 -5.27 -18.04 5.75
C ASN A 87 -5.52 -16.55 6.08
N ASN A 88 -5.91 -15.73 5.09
CA ASN A 88 -6.02 -14.27 5.18
C ASN A 88 -4.70 -13.56 5.47
N LYS A 89 -3.55 -14.21 5.24
CA LYS A 89 -2.24 -13.57 5.37
C LYS A 89 -1.98 -12.68 4.16
N VAL A 90 -1.55 -11.45 4.39
CA VAL A 90 -1.29 -10.50 3.32
C VAL A 90 -0.04 -10.89 2.53
N THR A 91 -0.22 -11.02 1.22
CA THR A 91 0.85 -11.36 0.27
C THR A 91 1.17 -10.21 -0.69
N GLY A 92 0.36 -9.15 -0.73
CA GLY A 92 0.62 -8.00 -1.59
C GLY A 92 -0.40 -6.88 -1.44
N VAL A 93 -0.01 -5.65 -1.77
CA VAL A 93 -0.88 -4.47 -1.77
C VAL A 93 -0.62 -3.66 -3.03
N HIS A 94 -1.68 -3.21 -3.70
CA HIS A 94 -1.56 -2.33 -4.87
C HIS A 94 -2.83 -1.47 -5.02
N PHE A 95 -2.70 -0.34 -5.71
CA PHE A 95 -3.83 0.48 -6.12
C PHE A 95 -4.15 0.18 -7.59
N SER A 96 -5.43 -0.02 -7.90
CA SER A 96 -5.89 -0.24 -9.27
C SER A 96 -7.31 0.25 -9.47
#